data_AF-A0A9N7JMA8-F1
#
_entry.id   AF-A0A9N7JMA8-F1
#
_cell.length_a   1.000
_cell.length_b   1.000
_cell.length_c   1.000
_cell.angle_alpha   90.00
_cell.angle_beta   90.00
_cell.angle_gamma   90.00
#
_symmetry.space_group_name_H-M   'P 1'
#
loop_
_entity.id
_entity.type
_entity.pdbx_description
1 polymer ?
#
loop_
_entity_poly.entity_id
_entity_poly.type
_entity_poly.pdbx_seq_one_letter_code
_entity_poly.pdbx_strand_id
1 'polypeptide(L)'
;MLETLLLVLSVSIDSFVASIAYGTDKIKIPILSALIIDIVCSAMLGVSLLLGSLIKDYIPSTVAISISFLILFGLGVYRLFESIFKNYIKNKSNALKPLTFKMFDFNFVLQVYADETKADFDKSKILTSKEAFYLAFALSLDSLAVGFGSSLISVNYLQAIIFCLILGMMAILTGVYIGRKFIEKVDIDLSWLSGALLILLAIMRVI
;
A
#
# COMPACT_ATOMS: atom_id res chain seq x y z
N MET A 1 -3.52 -20.70 -4.15
CA MET A 1 -4.42 -19.78 -4.88
C MET A 1 -5.17 -18.84 -3.94
N LEU A 2 -5.88 -19.35 -2.92
CA LEU A 2 -6.60 -18.50 -1.95
C LEU A 2 -5.67 -17.50 -1.25
N GLU A 3 -4.53 -17.95 -0.72
CA GLU A 3 -3.54 -17.08 -0.06
C GLU A 3 -3.01 -15.97 -0.97
N THR A 4 -2.69 -16.31 -2.22
CA THR A 4 -2.22 -15.34 -3.22
C THR A 4 -3.28 -14.29 -3.50
N LEU A 5 -4.55 -14.69 -3.58
CA LEU A 5 -5.67 -13.78 -3.81
C LEU A 5 -5.93 -12.89 -2.60
N LEU A 6 -5.92 -13.45 -1.38
CA LEU A 6 -6.03 -12.69 -0.12
C LEU A 6 -4.90 -11.66 0.01
N LEU A 7 -3.67 -12.05 -0.36
CA LEU A 7 -2.52 -11.17 -0.29
C LEU A 7 -2.65 -10.00 -1.26
N VAL A 8 -2.96 -10.32 -2.52
CA VAL A 8 -3.10 -9.29 -3.54
C VAL A 8 -4.27 -8.37 -3.21
N LEU A 9 -5.39 -8.89 -2.70
CA LEU A 9 -6.49 -8.07 -2.23
C LEU A 9 -6.07 -7.15 -1.10
N SER A 10 -5.33 -7.65 -0.10
CA SER A 10 -4.86 -6.84 1.01
C SER A 10 -3.97 -5.69 0.54
N VAL A 11 -3.02 -5.95 -0.37
CA VAL A 11 -2.15 -4.92 -0.96
C VAL A 11 -2.91 -3.96 -1.88
N SER A 12 -3.93 -4.44 -2.59
CA SER A 12 -4.74 -3.59 -3.48
C SER A 12 -5.63 -2.63 -2.71
N ILE A 13 -6.00 -2.96 -1.47
CA ILE A 13 -6.84 -2.07 -0.64
C ILE A 13 -6.14 -0.73 -0.39
N ASP A 14 -4.81 -0.68 -0.27
CA ASP A 14 -4.11 0.58 0.00
C ASP A 14 -4.21 1.56 -1.17
N SER A 15 -3.97 1.03 -2.38
CA SER A 15 -4.15 1.77 -3.62
C SER A 15 -5.62 2.14 -3.85
N PHE A 16 -6.56 1.27 -3.46
CA PHE A 16 -7.99 1.55 -3.50
C PHE A 16 -8.40 2.70 -2.58
N VAL A 17 -7.96 2.67 -1.32
CA VAL A 17 -8.27 3.69 -0.30
C VAL A 17 -7.67 5.03 -0.67
N ALA A 18 -6.39 5.05 -1.07
CA ALA A 18 -5.76 6.26 -1.59
C ALA A 18 -6.56 6.83 -2.77
N SER A 19 -6.96 5.98 -3.72
CA SER A 19 -7.74 6.38 -4.90
C SER A 19 -9.15 6.90 -4.57
N ILE A 20 -9.80 6.38 -3.53
CA ILE A 20 -11.04 6.94 -2.99
C ILE A 20 -10.77 8.35 -2.45
N ALA A 21 -9.73 8.54 -1.63
CA ALA A 21 -9.39 9.84 -1.08
C ALA A 21 -9.19 10.90 -2.19
N TYR A 22 -8.42 10.57 -3.24
CA TYR A 22 -8.29 11.43 -4.41
C TYR A 22 -9.62 11.70 -5.12
N GLY A 23 -10.49 10.68 -5.24
CA GLY A 23 -11.82 10.84 -5.81
C GLY A 23 -12.69 11.81 -5.01
N THR A 24 -12.68 11.72 -3.67
CA THR A 24 -13.47 12.57 -2.77
C THR A 24 -12.99 14.03 -2.77
N ASP A 25 -11.67 14.24 -2.86
CA ASP A 25 -11.07 15.58 -3.00
C ASP A 25 -11.09 16.13 -4.43
N LYS A 26 -11.76 15.41 -5.35
CA LYS A 26 -11.93 15.79 -6.76
C LYS A 26 -10.60 15.94 -7.51
N ILE A 27 -9.57 15.22 -7.07
CA ILE A 27 -8.28 15.13 -7.74
C ILE A 27 -8.40 14.10 -8.87
N LYS A 28 -8.03 14.50 -10.09
CA LYS A 28 -8.06 13.62 -11.25
C LYS A 28 -6.77 12.81 -11.30
N ILE A 29 -6.88 11.48 -11.23
CA ILE A 29 -5.79 10.57 -11.55
C ILE A 29 -5.87 10.25 -13.06
N PRO A 30 -4.98 10.80 -13.90
CA PRO A 30 -4.91 10.39 -15.30
C PRO A 30 -4.41 8.93 -15.41
N ILE A 31 -4.77 8.24 -16.50
CA ILE A 31 -4.43 6.83 -16.71
C ILE A 31 -2.91 6.59 -16.63
N LEU A 32 -2.10 7.53 -17.14
CA LEU A 32 -0.65 7.46 -17.03
C LEU A 32 -0.17 7.43 -15.57
N SER A 33 -0.75 8.25 -14.71
CA SER A 33 -0.40 8.29 -13.28
C SER A 33 -0.89 7.06 -12.54
N ALA A 34 -2.09 6.57 -12.85
CA ALA A 34 -2.60 5.30 -12.32
C ALA A 34 -1.66 4.13 -12.67
N LEU A 35 -1.19 4.09 -13.91
CA LEU A 35 -0.28 3.07 -14.41
C LEU A 35 1.10 3.16 -13.71
N ILE A 36 1.60 4.36 -13.43
CA ILE A 36 2.84 4.55 -12.65
C ILE A 36 2.67 3.97 -11.24
N ILE A 37 1.55 4.26 -10.57
CA ILE A 37 1.28 3.74 -9.22
C ILE A 37 1.26 2.21 -9.22
N ASP A 38 0.48 1.63 -10.13
CA ASP A 38 0.31 0.19 -10.22
C ASP A 38 1.62 -0.55 -10.57
N ILE A 39 2.40 -0.01 -11.52
CA ILE A 39 3.70 -0.59 -11.88
C ILE A 39 4.69 -0.51 -10.72
N VAL A 40 4.77 0.62 -10.02
CA VAL A 40 5.72 0.79 -8.91
C VAL A 40 5.35 -0.13 -7.74
N CYS A 41 4.07 -0.20 -7.35
CA CYS A 41 3.61 -1.11 -6.30
C CYS A 41 3.83 -2.58 -6.66
N SER A 42 3.45 -2.98 -7.88
CA SER A 42 3.62 -4.35 -8.36
C SER A 42 5.11 -4.73 -8.50
N ALA A 43 5.96 -3.80 -8.95
CA ALA A 43 7.40 -4.01 -9.02
C ALA A 43 8.01 -4.19 -7.62
N MET A 44 7.63 -3.36 -6.65
CA MET A 44 8.13 -3.49 -5.27
C MET A 44 7.67 -4.79 -4.60
N LEU A 45 6.42 -5.19 -4.81
CA LEU A 45 5.92 -6.48 -4.38
C LEU A 45 6.73 -7.62 -5.03
N GLY A 46 6.97 -7.55 -6.35
CA GLY A 46 7.76 -8.52 -7.08
C GLY A 46 9.21 -8.62 -6.58
N VAL A 47 9.89 -7.48 -6.41
CA VAL A 47 11.24 -7.42 -5.83
C VAL A 47 11.25 -8.05 -4.44
N SER A 48 10.25 -7.73 -3.62
CA SER A 48 10.17 -8.25 -2.27
C SER A 48 9.94 -9.76 -2.20
N LEU A 49 9.09 -10.27 -3.09
CA LEU A 49 8.88 -11.71 -3.24
C LEU A 49 10.17 -12.43 -3.66
N LEU A 50 10.91 -11.85 -4.61
CA LEU A 50 12.20 -12.38 -5.05
C LEU A 50 13.22 -12.37 -3.91
N LEU A 51 13.36 -11.25 -3.19
CA LEU A 51 14.28 -11.13 -2.06
C LEU A 51 13.99 -12.15 -0.97
N GLY A 52 12.72 -12.30 -0.57
CA GLY A 52 12.40 -13.28 0.45
C GLY A 52 12.49 -14.72 -0.04
N SER A 53 12.35 -15.00 -1.35
CA SER A 53 12.65 -16.32 -1.91
C SER A 53 14.14 -16.68 -1.81
N LEU A 54 15.05 -15.72 -2.03
CA LEU A 54 16.49 -15.94 -1.86
C LEU A 54 16.86 -16.22 -0.41
N ILE A 55 16.17 -15.57 0.53
CA ILE A 55 16.40 -15.72 1.97
C ILE A 55 15.80 -17.03 2.50
N LYS A 56 14.67 -17.47 1.93
CA LYS A 56 13.98 -18.69 2.32
C LYS A 56 14.88 -19.92 2.28
N ASP A 57 15.76 -20.03 1.28
CA ASP A 57 16.64 -21.18 1.11
C ASP A 57 17.73 -21.28 2.21
N TYR A 58 18.02 -20.18 2.91
CA TYR A 58 19.00 -20.15 4.00
C TYR A 58 18.38 -20.31 5.39
N ILE A 59 17.05 -20.27 5.53
CA ILE A 59 16.36 -20.25 6.83
C ILE A 59 15.61 -21.57 7.07
N PRO A 60 15.70 -22.17 8.28
CA PRO A 60 14.88 -23.33 8.63
C PRO A 60 13.37 -23.02 8.52
N SER A 61 12.59 -23.99 8.04
CA SER A 61 11.14 -23.83 7.82
C SER A 61 10.37 -23.29 9.03
N THR A 62 10.69 -23.77 10.24
CA THR A 62 10.07 -23.31 11.49
C THR A 62 10.34 -21.82 11.77
N VAL A 63 11.55 -21.35 11.46
CA VAL A 63 11.94 -19.94 11.66
C VAL A 63 11.29 -19.08 10.58
N ALA A 64 11.23 -19.54 9.33
CA ALA A 64 10.57 -18.84 8.23
C ALA A 64 9.06 -18.64 8.51
N ILE A 65 8.38 -19.66 9.02
CA ILE A 65 6.96 -19.56 9.43
C ILE A 65 6.78 -18.54 10.55
N SER A 66 7.64 -18.58 11.57
CA SER A 66 7.58 -17.65 12.70
C SER A 66 7.80 -16.20 12.28
N ILE A 67 8.79 -15.96 11.41
CA ILE A 67 9.09 -14.62 10.86
C ILE A 67 7.92 -14.12 10.00
N SER A 68 7.41 -14.96 9.09
CA SER A 68 6.26 -14.63 8.25
C SER A 68 5.04 -14.27 9.10
N PHE A 69 4.75 -15.06 10.14
CA PHE A 69 3.64 -14.79 11.05
C PHE A 69 3.82 -13.45 11.75
N LEU A 70 5.00 -13.19 12.35
CA LEU A 70 5.28 -11.94 13.05
C LEU A 70 5.15 -10.72 12.15
N ILE A 71 5.66 -10.79 10.91
CA ILE A 71 5.58 -9.68 9.96
C ILE A 71 4.12 -9.43 9.54
N LEU A 72 3.39 -10.47 9.10
CA LEU A 72 2.02 -10.30 8.62
C LEU A 72 1.05 -9.93 9.74
N PHE A 73 1.18 -10.55 10.91
CA PHE A 73 0.38 -10.22 12.09
C PHE A 73 0.68 -8.79 12.58
N GLY A 74 1.97 -8.43 12.67
CA GLY A 74 2.39 -7.08 13.04
C GLY A 74 1.87 -6.00 12.09
N LEU A 75 1.95 -6.24 10.78
CA LEU A 75 1.37 -5.34 9.76
C LEU A 75 -0.16 -5.29 9.85
N GLY A 76 -0.81 -6.41 10.09
CA GLY A 76 -2.26 -6.47 10.26
C GLY A 76 -2.75 -5.67 11.47
N VAL A 77 -2.05 -5.79 12.60
CA VAL A 77 -2.29 -4.97 13.81
C VAL A 77 -1.97 -3.50 13.55
N TYR A 78 -0.87 -3.21 12.85
CA TYR A 78 -0.56 -1.84 12.44
C TYR A 78 -1.69 -1.23 11.60
N ARG A 79 -2.22 -1.97 10.62
CA ARG A 79 -3.34 -1.53 9.77
C ARG A 79 -4.64 -1.32 10.51
N LEU A 80 -4.93 -2.12 11.54
CA LEU A 80 -6.07 -1.90 12.45
C LEU A 80 -6.03 -0.51 13.10
N PHE A 81 -4.83 -0.03 13.45
CA PHE A 81 -4.62 1.25 14.13
C PHE A 81 -4.07 2.34 13.19
N GLU A 82 -4.08 2.11 11.88
CA GLU A 82 -3.44 3.00 10.91
C GLU A 82 -4.03 4.42 10.97
N SER A 83 -5.35 4.55 11.12
CA SER A 83 -6.03 5.84 11.26
C SER A 83 -5.49 6.64 12.46
N ILE A 84 -5.22 5.97 13.59
CA ILE A 84 -4.63 6.61 14.80
C ILE A 84 -3.18 7.03 14.54
N PHE A 85 -2.38 6.17 13.89
CA PHE A 85 -0.99 6.47 13.55
C PHE A 85 -0.88 7.63 12.55
N LYS A 86 -1.70 7.62 11.49
CA LYS A 86 -1.78 8.72 10.52
C LYS A 86 -2.15 10.03 11.19
N ASN A 87 -3.14 10.01 12.10
CA ASN A 87 -3.53 11.23 12.83
C ASN A 87 -2.43 11.73 13.78
N TYR A 88 -1.68 10.82 14.43
CA TYR A 88 -0.53 11.17 15.26
C TYR A 88 0.61 11.81 14.45
N ILE A 89 0.94 11.21 13.30
CA ILE A 89 1.97 11.75 12.38
C ILE A 89 1.50 13.09 11.80
N LYS A 90 0.23 13.23 11.41
CA LYS A 90 -0.35 14.48 10.89
C LYS A 90 -0.21 15.62 11.89
N ASN A 91 -0.48 15.37 13.16
CA ASN A 91 -0.37 16.38 14.22
C ASN A 91 1.09 16.82 14.46
N LYS A 92 2.05 15.89 14.38
CA LYS A 92 3.49 16.19 14.50
C LYS A 92 4.07 16.82 13.22
N SER A 93 3.50 16.48 12.07
CA SER A 93 3.92 16.96 10.75
C SER A 93 3.48 18.38 10.46
N ASN A 94 2.32 18.82 10.96
CA ASN A 94 1.90 20.21 10.90
C ASN A 94 2.82 21.17 11.69
N ALA A 95 3.68 20.65 12.57
CA ALA A 95 4.72 21.40 13.28
C ALA A 95 6.06 21.49 12.50
N LEU A 96 6.20 20.80 11.36
CA LEU A 96 7.39 20.86 10.50
C LEU A 96 7.26 21.95 9.43
N LYS A 97 8.40 22.60 9.13
CA LYS A 97 8.55 23.75 8.22
C LYS A 97 7.93 23.53 6.82
N PRO A 98 7.57 24.62 6.10
CA PRO A 98 7.03 24.53 4.75
C PRO A 98 7.96 23.80 3.78
N LEU A 99 7.31 23.08 2.87
CA LEU A 99 7.88 22.13 1.91
C LEU A 99 9.03 22.73 1.08
N THR A 100 10.22 22.15 1.20
CA THR A 100 11.32 22.37 0.27
C THR A 100 11.53 21.09 -0.52
N PHE A 101 11.45 21.13 -1.85
CA PHE A 101 11.88 20.00 -2.68
C PHE A 101 13.39 19.80 -2.51
N LYS A 102 13.81 18.78 -1.76
CA LYS A 102 15.09 18.12 -2.02
C LYS A 102 14.81 16.72 -2.57
N MET A 103 15.63 16.30 -3.52
CA MET A 103 15.64 14.92 -4.01
C MET A 103 15.75 13.96 -2.81
N PHE A 104 14.83 13.01 -2.71
CA PHE A 104 14.77 12.01 -1.61
C PHE A 104 14.53 12.59 -0.20
N ASP A 105 13.73 13.65 -0.07
CA ASP A 105 13.26 14.06 1.26
C ASP A 105 12.32 12.99 1.85
N PHE A 106 12.84 12.16 2.76
CA PHE A 106 12.06 11.19 3.53
C PHE A 106 10.89 11.84 4.28
N ASN A 107 11.04 13.12 4.66
CA ASN A 107 9.96 13.90 5.27
C ASN A 107 8.77 14.08 4.31
N PHE A 108 9.01 14.21 3.00
CA PHE A 108 7.96 14.30 2.00
C PHE A 108 7.23 12.97 1.83
N VAL A 109 7.97 11.86 1.73
CA VAL A 109 7.37 10.51 1.64
C VAL A 109 6.53 10.20 2.88
N LEU A 110 7.01 10.55 4.09
CA LEU A 110 6.25 10.41 5.33
C LEU A 110 5.01 11.31 5.39
N GLN A 111 5.08 12.50 4.81
CA GLN A 111 3.93 13.42 4.73
C GLN A 111 2.86 12.91 3.77
N VAL A 112 3.27 12.37 2.62
CA VAL A 112 2.38 11.73 1.65
C VAL A 112 1.81 10.43 2.22
N TYR A 113 2.57 9.67 2.99
CA TYR A 113 2.06 8.51 3.71
C TYR A 113 1.00 8.87 4.77
N ALA A 114 1.19 9.98 5.48
CA ALA A 114 0.25 10.42 6.53
C ALA A 114 -1.03 11.05 5.97
N ASP A 115 -0.99 11.58 4.74
CA ASP A 115 -2.10 12.20 4.06
C ASP A 115 -1.84 12.11 2.55
N GLU A 116 -2.43 11.10 1.90
CA GLU A 116 -2.15 10.75 0.52
C GLU A 116 -2.46 11.92 -0.42
N THR A 117 -3.50 12.70 -0.08
CA THR A 117 -3.92 13.87 -0.88
C THR A 117 -2.84 14.95 -0.96
N LYS A 118 -1.90 15.01 0.01
CA LYS A 118 -0.76 15.94 -0.02
C LYS A 118 0.27 15.62 -1.11
N ALA A 119 0.14 14.47 -1.79
CA ALA A 119 0.94 14.20 -2.98
C ALA A 119 0.63 15.19 -4.12
N ASP A 120 -0.59 15.75 -4.18
CA ASP A 120 -0.94 16.89 -5.05
C ASP A 120 -0.31 18.16 -4.46
N PHE A 121 1.00 18.31 -4.72
CA PHE A 121 1.81 19.38 -4.15
C PHE A 121 1.44 20.72 -4.77
N ASP A 122 1.25 20.74 -6.09
CA ASP A 122 0.92 21.94 -6.83
C ASP A 122 -0.56 22.35 -6.68
N LYS A 123 -1.37 21.52 -6.01
CA LYS A 123 -2.82 21.71 -5.81
C LYS A 123 -3.56 21.89 -7.13
N SER A 124 -3.02 21.33 -8.21
CA SER A 124 -3.60 21.41 -9.55
C SER A 124 -4.87 20.58 -9.67
N LYS A 125 -5.15 19.71 -8.69
CA LYS A 125 -6.21 18.69 -8.72
C LYS A 125 -6.02 17.70 -9.86
N ILE A 126 -4.80 17.54 -10.34
CA ILE A 126 -4.42 16.56 -11.36
C ILE A 126 -3.13 15.90 -10.87
N LEU A 127 -3.19 14.60 -10.61
CA LEU A 127 -2.01 13.88 -10.14
C LEU A 127 -1.00 13.75 -11.29
N THR A 128 0.08 14.53 -11.26
CA THR A 128 1.13 14.47 -12.28
C THR A 128 1.94 13.19 -12.15
N SER A 129 2.64 12.77 -13.22
CA SER A 129 3.46 11.55 -13.21
C SER A 129 4.51 11.53 -12.09
N LYS A 130 5.03 12.71 -11.72
CA LYS A 130 6.02 12.85 -10.64
C LYS A 130 5.38 12.67 -9.27
N GLU A 131 4.23 13.27 -9.03
CA GLU A 131 3.49 13.14 -7.77
C GLU A 131 2.98 11.71 -7.58
N ALA A 132 2.50 11.10 -8.66
CA ALA A 132 2.12 9.69 -8.69
C ALA A 132 3.27 8.77 -8.28
N PHE A 133 4.50 9.05 -8.71
CA PHE A 133 5.67 8.27 -8.33
C PHE A 133 5.95 8.35 -6.82
N TYR A 134 5.85 9.53 -6.20
CA TYR A 134 6.05 9.68 -4.76
C TYR A 134 4.95 9.03 -3.93
N LEU A 135 3.69 9.17 -4.36
CA LEU A 135 2.56 8.45 -3.79
C LEU A 135 2.80 6.95 -3.86
N ALA A 136 3.17 6.44 -5.04
CA ALA A 136 3.42 5.02 -5.25
C ALA A 136 4.58 4.52 -4.39
N PHE A 137 5.64 5.32 -4.26
CA PHE A 137 6.76 4.98 -3.40
C PHE A 137 6.33 4.89 -1.93
N ALA A 138 5.54 5.85 -1.44
CA ALA A 138 5.01 5.84 -0.07
C ALA A 138 4.12 4.62 0.21
N LEU A 139 3.20 4.30 -0.73
CA LEU A 139 2.35 3.11 -0.66
C LEU A 139 3.23 1.85 -0.68
N SER A 140 4.06 1.67 -1.70
CA SER A 140 4.82 0.43 -1.97
C SER A 140 5.68 -0.12 -0.83
N LEU A 141 6.02 0.69 0.18
CA LEU A 141 6.69 0.22 1.40
C LEU A 141 5.87 -0.85 2.13
N ASP A 142 4.54 -0.75 2.09
CA ASP A 142 3.65 -1.75 2.64
C ASP A 142 3.69 -3.07 1.88
N SER A 143 3.70 -2.97 0.55
CA SER A 143 3.69 -4.05 -0.42
C SER A 143 4.99 -4.82 -0.36
N LEU A 144 6.09 -4.13 -0.05
CA LEU A 144 7.37 -4.71 0.26
C LEU A 144 7.27 -5.53 1.56
N ALA A 145 6.76 -4.96 2.65
CA ALA A 145 6.66 -5.70 3.92
C ALA A 145 5.74 -6.94 3.81
N VAL A 146 4.57 -6.80 3.17
CA VAL A 146 3.63 -7.91 2.93
C VAL A 146 4.21 -8.94 1.96
N GLY A 147 4.82 -8.50 0.86
CA GLY A 147 5.49 -9.35 -0.11
C GLY A 147 6.60 -10.18 0.54
N PHE A 148 7.48 -9.53 1.32
CA PHE A 148 8.54 -10.20 2.04
C PHE A 148 7.99 -11.25 3.01
N GLY A 149 7.07 -10.85 3.90
CA GLY A 149 6.48 -11.75 4.89
C GLY A 149 5.84 -12.97 4.22
N SER A 150 5.15 -12.77 3.10
CA SER A 150 4.46 -13.86 2.39
C SER A 150 5.36 -14.82 1.61
N SER A 151 6.51 -14.36 1.13
CA SER A 151 7.40 -15.13 0.26
C SER A 151 8.09 -16.30 0.96
N LEU A 152 8.22 -16.24 2.29
CA LEU A 152 9.01 -17.17 3.11
C LEU A 152 8.43 -18.59 3.19
N ILE A 153 7.16 -18.82 2.81
CA ILE A 153 6.50 -20.12 3.02
C ILE A 153 6.17 -20.80 1.68
N SER A 154 5.36 -20.17 0.83
CA SER A 154 5.15 -20.60 -0.57
C SER A 154 4.03 -19.77 -1.21
N VAL A 155 4.40 -18.70 -1.93
CA VAL A 155 3.46 -17.98 -2.80
C VAL A 155 3.91 -18.18 -4.24
N ASN A 156 2.97 -18.43 -5.14
CA ASN A 156 3.28 -18.45 -6.56
C ASN A 156 3.56 -17.01 -7.04
N TYR A 157 4.84 -16.69 -7.20
CA TYR A 157 5.32 -15.32 -7.41
C TYR A 157 4.78 -14.70 -8.70
N LEU A 158 4.82 -15.43 -9.81
CA LEU A 158 4.31 -14.96 -11.10
C LEU A 158 2.81 -14.67 -11.02
N GLN A 159 2.06 -15.55 -10.37
CA GLN A 159 0.62 -15.35 -10.18
C GLN A 159 0.32 -14.13 -9.31
N ALA A 160 1.07 -13.91 -8.24
CA ALA A 160 0.91 -12.75 -7.36
C ALA A 160 1.15 -11.44 -8.11
N ILE A 161 2.21 -11.35 -8.92
CA ILE A 161 2.54 -10.13 -9.68
C ILE A 161 1.47 -9.84 -10.74
N ILE A 162 1.04 -10.86 -11.50
CA ILE A 162 0.02 -10.68 -12.55
C ILE A 162 -1.31 -10.26 -11.92
N PHE A 163 -1.72 -10.91 -10.83
CA PHE A 163 -2.94 -10.52 -10.11
C PHE A 163 -2.81 -9.13 -9.48
N CYS A 164 -1.63 -8.75 -8.98
CA CYS A 164 -1.38 -7.43 -8.42
C CYS A 164 -1.57 -6.34 -9.47
N LEU A 165 -1.02 -6.50 -10.68
CA LEU A 165 -1.24 -5.53 -11.78
C LEU A 165 -2.72 -5.42 -12.17
N ILE A 166 -3.41 -6.56 -12.31
CA ILE A 166 -4.82 -6.56 -12.74
C ILE A 166 -5.72 -5.96 -11.65
N LEU A 167 -5.60 -6.46 -10.41
CA LEU A 167 -6.43 -6.02 -9.29
C LEU A 167 -6.05 -4.61 -8.81
N GLY A 168 -4.78 -4.24 -8.88
CA GLY A 168 -4.27 -2.91 -8.54
C GLY A 168 -4.80 -1.84 -9.48
N MET A 169 -4.70 -2.05 -10.80
CA MET A 169 -5.30 -1.13 -11.77
C MET A 169 -6.83 -1.03 -11.60
N MET A 170 -7.52 -2.16 -11.40
CA MET A 170 -8.96 -2.17 -11.13
C MET A 170 -9.31 -1.42 -9.84
N ALA A 171 -8.52 -1.60 -8.77
CA ALA A 171 -8.66 -0.90 -7.51
C ALA A 171 -8.51 0.62 -7.68
N ILE A 172 -7.50 1.08 -8.43
CA ILE A 172 -7.31 2.52 -8.65
C ILE A 172 -8.51 3.12 -9.41
N LEU A 173 -8.93 2.49 -10.51
CA LEU A 173 -10.03 3.00 -11.34
C LEU A 173 -11.36 3.00 -10.59
N THR A 174 -11.68 1.90 -9.91
CA THR A 174 -12.93 1.78 -9.13
C THR A 174 -12.90 2.69 -7.90
N GLY A 175 -11.75 2.82 -7.23
CA GLY A 175 -11.56 3.71 -6.09
C GLY A 175 -11.82 5.18 -6.46
N VAL A 176 -11.22 5.68 -7.56
CA VAL A 176 -11.49 7.05 -8.04
C VAL A 176 -12.96 7.22 -8.44
N TYR A 177 -13.56 6.22 -9.10
CA TYR A 177 -14.96 6.29 -9.51
C TYR A 177 -15.91 6.37 -8.31
N ILE A 178 -15.71 5.51 -7.31
CA ILE A 178 -16.46 5.48 -6.06
C ILE A 178 -16.25 6.80 -5.30
N GLY A 179 -14.99 7.21 -5.09
CA GLY A 179 -14.66 8.44 -4.37
C GLY A 179 -15.28 9.70 -5.00
N ARG A 180 -15.39 9.77 -6.34
CA ARG A 180 -16.07 10.89 -7.02
C ARG A 180 -17.58 10.92 -6.80
N LYS A 181 -18.20 9.74 -6.62
CA LYS A 181 -19.65 9.62 -6.41
C LYS A 181 -20.04 9.94 -4.96
N PHE A 182 -19.14 9.68 -4.02
CA PHE A 182 -19.29 10.07 -2.61
C PHE A 182 -18.76 11.49 -2.40
N ILE A 183 -19.67 12.47 -2.46
CA ILE A 183 -19.34 13.91 -2.32
C ILE A 183 -19.26 14.32 -0.83
N GLU A 184 -19.88 13.57 0.06
CA GLU A 184 -19.78 13.79 1.50
C GLU A 184 -18.49 13.17 2.02
N LYS A 185 -17.74 13.94 2.83
CA LYS A 185 -16.51 13.52 3.53
C LYS A 185 -16.81 12.42 4.55
N VAL A 186 -17.12 11.23 4.07
CA VAL A 186 -17.10 10.04 4.90
C VAL A 186 -15.66 9.57 4.88
N ASP A 187 -14.96 9.73 6.00
CA ASP A 187 -13.70 9.05 6.28
C ASP A 187 -14.01 7.55 6.39
N ILE A 188 -14.17 6.88 5.26
CA ILE A 188 -14.33 5.43 5.24
C ILE A 188 -12.94 4.83 5.51
N ASP A 189 -12.67 4.53 6.78
CA ASP A 189 -11.46 3.82 7.22
C ASP A 189 -11.50 2.34 6.78
N LEU A 190 -11.26 2.12 5.49
CA LEU A 190 -11.13 0.78 4.88
C LEU A 190 -9.79 0.10 5.23
N SER A 191 -8.86 0.81 5.87
CA SER A 191 -7.60 0.26 6.39
C SER A 191 -7.82 -0.96 7.31
N TRP A 192 -8.91 -0.95 8.09
CA TRP A 192 -9.26 -2.11 8.93
C TRP A 192 -9.48 -3.38 8.11
N LEU A 193 -10.16 -3.28 6.96
CA LEU A 193 -10.41 -4.43 6.10
C LEU A 193 -9.09 -5.08 5.66
N SER A 194 -8.13 -4.25 5.27
CA SER A 194 -6.82 -4.75 4.87
C SER A 194 -6.06 -5.38 6.04
N GLY A 195 -6.11 -4.77 7.23
CA GLY A 195 -5.53 -5.34 8.44
C GLY A 195 -6.15 -6.69 8.82
N ALA A 196 -7.46 -6.83 8.71
CA ALA A 196 -8.17 -8.08 8.95
C ALA A 196 -7.76 -9.18 7.96
N LEU A 197 -7.60 -8.86 6.68
CA LEU A 197 -7.10 -9.80 5.67
C LEU A 197 -5.67 -10.27 5.98
N LEU A 198 -4.79 -9.37 6.43
CA LEU A 198 -3.41 -9.73 6.82
C LEU A 198 -3.37 -10.61 8.07
N ILE A 199 -4.20 -10.34 9.08
CA ILE A 199 -4.30 -11.19 10.27
C ILE A 199 -4.83 -12.57 9.90
N LEU A 200 -5.85 -12.63 9.04
CA LEU A 200 -6.38 -13.90 8.55
C LEU A 200 -5.32 -14.69 7.78
N LEU A 201 -4.56 -14.01 6.90
CA LEU A 201 -3.40 -14.61 6.23
C LEU A 201 -2.37 -15.11 7.24
N ALA A 202 -2.02 -14.33 8.25
CA ALA A 202 -1.04 -14.72 9.26
C ALA A 202 -1.48 -15.98 10.02
N ILE A 203 -2.74 -16.04 10.45
CA ILE A 203 -3.29 -17.22 11.14
C ILE A 203 -3.28 -18.45 10.22
N MET A 204 -3.68 -18.28 8.95
CA MET A 204 -3.62 -19.36 7.95
C MET A 204 -2.20 -19.87 7.69
N ARG A 205 -1.15 -19.07 7.97
CA ARG A 205 0.24 -19.52 7.82
C ARG A 205 0.73 -20.43 8.95
N VAL A 206 0.11 -20.34 10.12
CA VAL A 206 0.56 -21.07 11.33
C VAL A 206 -0.18 -22.40 11.50
N ILE A 207 -1.41 -22.47 11.00
CA ILE A 207 -2.24 -23.68 10.98
C ILE A 207 -1.78 -24.60 9.85
#